data_AF-A0A2D6AVM7-F1
#
_entry.id   AF-A0A2D6AVM7-F1
#
_cell.length_a   1.000
_cell.length_b   1.000
_cell.length_c   1.000
_cell.angle_alpha   90.00
_cell.angle_beta   90.00
_cell.angle_gamma   90.00
#
_symmetry.space_group_name_H-M   'P 1'
#
loop_
_entity.id
_entity.type
_entity.pdbx_description
1 polymer ?
#
loop_
_entity_poly.entity_id
_entity_poly.type
_entity_poly.pdbx_seq_one_letter_code
_entity_poly.pdbx_strand_id
1 'polypeptide(L)'
;MLSFQLSAQVKSIDFEKELTVDKKSEHRHYGEYFKRADNEVEMLYTGAFVFYKSFISSQDGSTCSFTPSCSEYAVQAVKKLGLVKGTISFFDRYTRCNSLSPGFYKLDKNKNRLVDEVGEF
;
A
#
# COMPACT_ATOMS: atom_id res chain seq x y z
N MET A 1 1.38 -11.26 -47.17
CA MET A 1 -0.10 -11.38 -47.25
C MET A 1 -0.50 -12.34 -46.14
N LEU A 2 -1.03 -11.96 -44.98
CA LEU A 2 -1.67 -10.74 -44.52
C LEU A 2 -1.19 -10.38 -43.11
N SER A 3 -1.01 -9.09 -42.92
CA SER A 3 -0.96 -8.39 -41.64
C SER A 3 -2.37 -8.34 -40.98
N PHE A 4 -2.42 -7.86 -39.74
CA PHE A 4 -3.59 -7.22 -39.09
C PHE A 4 -4.73 -8.13 -38.56
N GLN A 5 -4.84 -8.24 -37.21
CA GLN A 5 -5.86 -7.61 -36.35
C GLN A 5 -5.81 -8.21 -34.93
N LEU A 6 -5.40 -7.41 -33.94
CA LEU A 6 -6.27 -6.63 -33.03
C LEU A 6 -6.92 -7.53 -31.96
N SER A 7 -6.47 -7.45 -30.71
CA SER A 7 -7.10 -6.58 -29.70
C SER A 7 -8.58 -6.89 -29.53
N ALA A 8 -8.97 -7.52 -28.41
CA ALA A 8 -10.27 -7.34 -27.73
C ALA A 8 -10.78 -8.61 -27.01
N GLN A 9 -10.00 -9.23 -26.12
CA GLN A 9 -10.59 -10.18 -25.18
C GLN A 9 -10.02 -10.18 -23.76
N VAL A 10 -9.40 -9.07 -23.33
CA VAL A 10 -9.41 -8.74 -21.89
C VAL A 10 -10.69 -7.94 -21.65
N LYS A 11 -11.83 -8.64 -21.74
CA LYS A 11 -13.11 -8.14 -21.23
C LYS A 11 -12.89 -7.87 -19.75
N SER A 12 -12.75 -6.62 -19.37
CA SER A 12 -13.69 -5.90 -18.48
C SER A 12 -14.46 -6.73 -17.44
N ILE A 13 -13.84 -7.75 -16.83
CA ILE A 13 -14.39 -8.51 -15.70
C ILE A 13 -14.42 -7.55 -14.52
N ASP A 14 -15.56 -6.85 -14.43
CA ASP A 14 -16.29 -6.46 -13.22
C ASP A 14 -15.51 -5.75 -12.12
N PHE A 15 -14.53 -4.91 -12.46
CA PHE A 15 -13.76 -4.12 -11.47
C PHE A 15 -14.55 -2.93 -10.88
N GLU A 16 -15.62 -2.47 -11.53
CA GLU A 16 -16.37 -1.29 -11.05
C GLU A 16 -17.35 -1.60 -9.91
N LYS A 17 -17.76 -2.86 -9.72
CA LYS A 17 -18.83 -3.19 -8.76
C LYS A 17 -18.38 -3.38 -7.31
N GLU A 18 -17.09 -3.58 -7.07
CA GLU A 18 -16.52 -3.72 -5.73
C GLU A 18 -16.04 -2.37 -5.13
N LEU A 19 -16.18 -1.25 -5.85
CA LEU A 19 -15.71 0.07 -5.40
C LEU A 19 -16.77 0.89 -4.64
N THR A 20 -17.78 0.22 -4.08
CA THR A 20 -18.71 0.80 -3.11
C THR A 20 -18.38 0.35 -1.68
N VAL A 21 -17.10 0.10 -1.40
CA VAL A 21 -16.59 0.01 -0.03
C VAL A 21 -16.94 1.31 0.69
N ASP A 22 -17.90 1.17 1.58
CA ASP A 22 -18.51 2.21 2.39
C ASP A 22 -17.43 3.05 3.07
N LYS A 23 -17.39 4.33 2.72
CA LYS A 23 -16.36 5.30 3.11
C LYS A 23 -16.70 5.96 4.45
N LYS A 24 -17.54 5.34 5.29
CA LYS A 24 -18.07 5.96 6.51
C LYS A 24 -17.56 5.27 7.77
N SER A 25 -16.59 5.95 8.40
CA SER A 25 -16.34 5.96 9.84
C SER A 25 -15.95 4.63 10.51
N GLU A 26 -14.69 4.22 10.37
CA GLU A 26 -14.04 3.40 11.41
C GLU A 26 -13.23 4.31 12.33
N HIS A 27 -13.93 5.02 13.22
CA HIS A 27 -13.27 5.59 14.40
C HIS A 27 -12.81 4.41 15.25
N ARG A 28 -11.50 4.17 15.26
CA ARG A 28 -10.77 3.09 15.92
C ARG A 28 -11.04 3.02 17.43
N HIS A 29 -12.19 2.49 17.85
CA HIS A 29 -12.51 2.27 19.25
C HIS A 29 -11.97 0.91 19.72
N TYR A 30 -10.63 0.72 19.65
CA TYR A 30 -9.99 -0.53 20.06
C TYR A 30 -10.27 -0.89 21.53
N GLY A 31 -10.61 0.10 22.37
CA GLY A 31 -11.00 -0.09 23.77
C GLY A 31 -12.27 -0.92 23.98
N GLU A 32 -13.13 -1.05 22.96
CA GLU A 32 -14.33 -1.91 23.06
C GLU A 32 -13.99 -3.40 22.97
N TYR A 33 -12.90 -3.79 22.29
CA TYR A 33 -12.48 -5.20 22.22
C TYR A 33 -12.02 -5.74 23.58
N PHE A 34 -11.32 -4.90 24.36
CA PHE A 34 -10.91 -5.28 25.72
C PHE A 34 -12.08 -5.40 26.71
N LYS A 35 -13.17 -4.65 26.50
CA LYS A 35 -14.37 -4.73 27.35
C LYS A 35 -15.19 -6.00 27.13
N ARG A 36 -14.95 -6.72 26.04
CA ARG A 36 -15.71 -7.91 25.61
C ARG A 36 -14.94 -9.22 25.77
N ALA A 37 -13.65 -9.17 26.11
CA ALA A 37 -12.85 -10.36 26.32
C ALA A 37 -13.25 -11.03 27.64
N ASP A 38 -14.00 -12.13 27.57
CA ASP A 38 -14.53 -12.83 28.75
C ASP A 38 -13.59 -13.94 29.26
N ASN A 39 -12.51 -14.22 28.53
CA ASN A 39 -11.53 -15.25 28.86
C ASN A 39 -10.08 -14.83 28.54
N GLU A 40 -9.13 -15.55 29.14
CA GLU A 40 -7.69 -15.27 29.03
C GLU A 40 -7.19 -15.34 27.58
N VAL A 41 -7.76 -16.22 26.77
CA VAL A 41 -7.38 -16.41 25.36
C VAL A 41 -7.81 -15.22 24.52
N GLU A 42 -9.05 -14.75 24.69
CA GLU A 42 -9.56 -13.56 24.01
C GLU A 42 -8.80 -12.30 24.40
N MET A 43 -8.41 -12.19 25.67
CA MET A 43 -7.60 -11.07 26.16
C MET A 43 -6.20 -11.09 25.52
N LEU A 44 -5.55 -12.26 25.46
CA LEU A 44 -4.25 -12.43 24.82
C LEU A 44 -4.32 -12.13 23.32
N TYR A 45 -5.33 -12.67 22.64
CA TYR A 45 -5.54 -12.46 21.21
C TYR A 45 -5.79 -10.99 20.89
N THR A 46 -6.70 -10.34 21.64
CA THR A 46 -7.01 -8.91 21.49
C THR A 46 -5.77 -8.06 21.77
N GLY A 47 -5.01 -8.38 22.82
CA GLY A 47 -3.75 -7.72 23.14
C GLY A 47 -2.73 -7.83 22.01
N ALA A 48 -2.51 -9.03 21.48
CA ALA A 48 -1.62 -9.28 20.36
C ALA A 48 -2.07 -8.54 19.09
N PHE A 49 -3.37 -8.52 18.82
CA PHE A 49 -3.94 -7.82 17.67
C PHE A 49 -3.77 -6.29 17.78
N VAL A 50 -4.06 -5.71 18.94
CA VAL A 50 -3.88 -4.26 19.18
C VAL A 50 -2.40 -3.88 19.12
N PHE A 51 -1.50 -4.74 19.60
CA PHE A 51 -0.06 -4.56 19.47
C PHE A 51 0.36 -4.57 17.99
N TYR A 52 -0.04 -5.58 17.22
CA TYR A 52 0.22 -5.63 15.77
C TYR A 52 -0.30 -4.37 15.07
N LYS A 53 -1.53 -3.96 15.34
CA LYS A 53 -2.14 -2.81 14.67
C LYS A 53 -1.47 -1.48 15.03
N SER A 54 -1.08 -1.31 16.29
CA SER A 54 -0.46 -0.07 16.76
C SER A 54 1.01 0.05 16.33
N PHE A 55 1.76 -1.05 16.37
CA PHE A 55 3.20 -1.03 16.12
C PHE A 55 3.56 -1.39 14.67
N ILE A 56 2.87 -2.35 14.06
CA ILE A 56 3.19 -2.82 12.70
C ILE A 56 2.33 -2.12 11.65
N SER A 57 1.02 -1.98 11.88
CA SER A 57 0.12 -1.30 10.94
C SER A 57 0.19 0.23 11.00
N SER A 58 1.05 0.80 11.86
CA SER A 58 1.44 2.22 11.74
C SER A 58 1.99 2.56 10.35
N GLN A 59 2.48 1.57 9.60
CA GLN A 59 2.96 1.74 8.22
C GLN A 59 1.83 2.12 7.24
N ASP A 60 0.58 1.75 7.52
CA ASP A 60 -0.59 2.09 6.69
C ASP A 60 -1.16 3.48 7.03
N GLY A 61 -0.59 4.13 8.03
CA GLY A 61 -1.20 5.24 8.78
C GLY A 61 -0.78 6.64 8.37
N SER A 62 -0.34 6.90 7.14
CA SER A 62 -0.37 8.23 6.48
C SER A 62 0.35 8.12 5.14
N THR A 63 -0.26 8.62 4.08
CA THR A 63 0.28 8.96 2.75
C THR A 63 1.70 8.47 2.41
N CYS A 64 1.86 7.71 1.31
CA CYS A 64 3.17 7.20 0.85
C CYS A 64 4.29 8.25 1.03
N SER A 65 5.33 7.88 1.78
CA SER A 65 6.41 8.77 2.22
C SER A 65 7.26 9.31 1.08
N PHE A 66 7.18 8.67 -0.10
CA PHE A 66 7.97 9.01 -1.26
C PHE A 66 7.21 9.82 -2.33
N THR A 67 7.98 10.54 -3.14
CA THR A 67 7.56 11.09 -4.44
C THR A 67 8.33 10.38 -5.57
N PRO A 68 7.67 9.95 -6.67
CA PRO A 68 6.22 9.81 -6.84
C PRO A 68 5.61 8.85 -5.80
N SER A 69 4.28 8.82 -5.66
CA SER A 69 3.64 7.87 -4.74
C SER A 69 3.90 6.43 -5.17
N CYS A 70 3.77 5.50 -4.24
CA CYS A 70 4.01 4.08 -4.42
C CYS A 70 3.09 3.49 -5.51
N SER A 71 1.83 3.96 -5.58
CA SER A 71 0.86 3.61 -6.61
C SER A 71 1.25 4.15 -7.99
N GLU A 72 1.69 5.40 -8.07
CA GLU A 72 2.15 6.03 -9.30
C GLU A 72 3.43 5.34 -9.81
N TYR A 73 4.34 5.02 -8.89
CA TYR A 73 5.53 4.25 -9.17
C TYR A 73 5.22 2.86 -9.73
N ALA A 74 4.23 2.15 -9.18
CA ALA A 74 3.83 0.84 -9.70
C ALA A 74 3.42 0.92 -11.17
N VAL A 75 2.62 1.94 -11.54
CA VAL A 75 2.20 2.18 -12.92
C VAL A 75 3.40 2.49 -13.81
N GLN A 76 4.32 3.34 -13.36
CA GLN A 76 5.52 3.70 -14.12
C GLN A 76 6.47 2.51 -14.29
N ALA A 77 6.68 1.72 -13.24
CA ALA A 77 7.53 0.55 -13.23
C ALA A 77 7.01 -0.53 -14.20
N VAL A 78 5.71 -0.82 -14.16
CA VAL A 78 5.08 -1.77 -15.10
C VAL A 78 5.15 -1.25 -16.54
N LYS A 79 4.96 0.05 -16.78
CA LYS A 79 5.09 0.64 -18.12
C LYS A 79 6.50 0.56 -18.69
N LYS A 80 7.53 0.76 -17.85
CA LYS A 80 8.94 0.78 -18.28
C LYS A 80 9.58 -0.60 -18.33
N LEU A 81 9.34 -1.45 -17.33
CA LEU A 81 10.01 -2.74 -17.14
C LEU A 81 9.15 -3.95 -17.54
N GLY A 82 7.87 -3.74 -17.85
CA GLY A 82 6.89 -4.80 -18.05
C GLY A 82 6.32 -5.32 -16.73
N LEU A 83 5.28 -6.15 -16.81
CA LEU A 83 4.48 -6.58 -15.65
C LEU A 83 5.34 -7.22 -14.55
N VAL A 84 6.11 -8.27 -14.88
CA VAL A 84 6.86 -9.05 -13.87
C VAL A 84 7.94 -8.20 -13.19
N LYS A 85 8.81 -7.57 -13.98
CA LYS A 85 9.92 -6.77 -13.43
C LYS A 85 9.41 -5.50 -12.73
N GLY A 86 8.40 -4.84 -13.30
CA GLY A 86 7.78 -3.66 -12.70
C GLY A 86 7.13 -3.97 -11.35
N THR A 87 6.45 -5.11 -11.23
CA THR A 87 5.88 -5.57 -9.96
C THR A 87 6.97 -5.86 -8.93
N ILE A 88 8.08 -6.52 -9.30
CA ILE A 88 9.19 -6.78 -8.37
C ILE A 88 9.79 -5.45 -7.88
N SER A 89 10.06 -4.50 -8.77
CA SER A 89 10.59 -3.18 -8.38
C SER A 89 9.61 -2.40 -7.49
N PHE A 90 8.31 -2.48 -7.76
CA PHE A 90 7.29 -1.88 -6.89
C PHE A 90 7.34 -2.46 -5.47
N PHE A 91 7.36 -3.79 -5.32
CA PHE A 91 7.40 -4.41 -4.00
C PHE A 91 8.68 -4.06 -3.24
N ASP A 92 9.81 -4.09 -3.92
CA ASP A 92 11.09 -3.65 -3.37
C ASP A 92 10.99 -2.22 -2.80
N ARG A 93 10.42 -1.26 -3.56
CA ARG A 93 10.16 0.11 -3.06
C ARG A 93 9.11 0.16 -1.94
N TYR A 94 8.06 -0.65 -2.02
CA TYR A 94 6.96 -0.66 -1.05
C TYR A 94 7.46 -1.05 0.34
N THR A 95 8.37 -2.03 0.44
CA THR A 95 8.96 -2.42 1.74
C THR A 95 9.71 -1.28 2.44
N ARG A 96 10.21 -0.33 1.66
CA ARG A 96 10.96 0.83 2.17
C ARG A 96 10.06 2.02 2.45
N CYS A 97 8.79 2.01 2.04
CA CYS A 97 7.86 3.09 2.30
C CYS A 97 7.21 2.94 3.67
N ASN A 98 7.88 3.44 4.72
CA ASN A 98 7.38 3.39 6.08
C ASN A 98 7.91 4.58 6.92
N SER A 99 7.54 4.65 8.19
CA SER A 99 7.95 5.76 9.08
C SER A 99 9.46 5.81 9.38
N LEU A 100 10.22 4.75 9.07
CA LEU A 100 11.67 4.67 9.32
C LEU A 100 12.51 5.21 8.16
N SER A 101 11.91 5.50 7.00
CA SER A 101 12.60 5.98 5.80
C SER A 101 13.26 7.37 5.92
N PRO A 102 12.73 8.39 6.64
CA PRO A 102 13.27 9.75 6.59
C PRO A 102 14.76 9.89 6.93
N GLY A 103 15.34 8.98 7.72
CA GLY A 103 16.77 9.00 8.07
C GLY A 103 17.71 8.50 6.97
N PHE A 104 17.19 7.82 5.94
CA PHE A 104 18.00 7.14 4.92
C PHE A 104 17.84 7.74 3.52
N TYR A 105 16.90 8.64 3.32
CA TYR A 105 16.54 9.18 2.01
C TYR A 105 16.58 10.70 1.98
N LYS A 106 16.78 11.26 0.79
CA LYS A 106 16.76 12.71 0.57
C LYS A 106 15.32 13.23 0.63
N LEU A 107 15.12 14.38 1.26
CA LEU A 107 13.82 15.06 1.31
C LEU A 107 13.72 16.09 0.18
N ASP A 108 12.72 15.95 -0.68
CA ASP A 108 12.31 17.00 -1.61
C ASP A 108 11.50 18.06 -0.84
N LYS A 109 12.13 19.22 -0.60
CA LYS A 109 11.54 20.34 0.14
C LYS A 109 10.26 20.90 -0.52
N ASN A 110 10.12 20.77 -1.84
CA ASN A 110 8.97 21.33 -2.56
C ASN A 110 7.71 20.48 -2.36
N LYS A 111 7.88 19.16 -2.33
CA LYS A 111 6.78 18.20 -2.20
C LYS A 111 6.59 17.70 -0.77
N ASN A 112 7.51 18.05 0.14
CA ASN A 112 7.60 17.54 1.51
C ASN A 112 7.53 16.00 1.56
N ARG A 113 8.27 15.35 0.66
CA ARG A 113 8.31 13.88 0.51
C ARG A 113 9.72 13.42 0.23
N LEU A 114 10.00 12.17 0.57
CA LEU A 114 11.29 11.52 0.31
C LEU A 114 11.45 11.19 -1.17
N VAL A 115 12.66 11.24 -1.68
CA VAL A 115 13.02 10.85 -3.04
C VAL A 115 13.70 9.48 -3.00
N ASP A 116 13.21 8.55 -3.81
CA ASP A 116 13.81 7.22 -3.97
C ASP A 116 14.67 7.18 -5.24
N GLU A 117 15.99 7.42 -5.09
CA GLU A 117 16.94 7.39 -6.21
C GLU A 117 17.18 5.97 -6.75
N VAL A 118 16.97 4.95 -5.91
CA VAL A 118 17.19 3.54 -6.26
C VAL A 118 16.09 3.05 -7.21
N GLY A 119 14.90 3.63 -7.10
CA GLY A 119 13.74 3.23 -7.88
C GLY A 119 13.63 3.87 -9.26
N GLU A 120 14.37 4.94 -9.58
CA GLU A 120 14.22 5.62 -10.88
C GLU A 120 14.89 4.82 -12.01
N PHE A 121 14.07 4.38 -12.99
CA PHE A 121 14.50 3.69 -14.20
C PHE A 121 14.51 4.61 -15.42
#